data_AF-A0A2K4ZCU2-F1
#
_entry.id   AF-A0A2K4ZCU2-F1
#
_cell.length_a   1.000
_cell.length_b   1.000
_cell.length_c   1.000
_cell.angle_alpha   90.00
_cell.angle_beta   90.00
_cell.angle_gamma   90.00
#
_symmetry.space_group_name_H-M   'P 1'
#
loop_
_entity.id
_entity.type
_entity.pdbx_description
1 polymer ?
#
loop_
_entity_poly.entity_id
_entity_poly.type
_entity_poly.pdbx_seq_one_letter_code
_entity_poly.pdbx_strand_id
1 'polypeptide(L)' 'MEVVQDMGMTDLQFKSWLKQIIRGLESAKEKGTKEETDKELDELLKDLKEDLQG' A
#
# COMPACT_ATOMS: atom_id res chain seq x y z
N MET A 1 23.46 -12.86 -24.55
CA MET A 1 22.38 -11.91 -24.25
C MET A 1 21.81 -12.38 -22.93
N GLU A 2 22.21 -11.78 -21.80
CA GLU A 2 21.61 -12.12 -20.52
C GLU A 2 20.15 -11.68 -20.55
N VAL A 3 19.26 -12.64 -20.38
CA VAL A 3 17.85 -12.39 -20.16
C VAL A 3 17.78 -11.73 -18.79
N VAL A 4 17.69 -10.40 -18.75
CA VAL A 4 17.29 -9.68 -17.55
C VAL A 4 15.87 -10.16 -17.26
N GLN A 5 15.76 -11.22 -16.47
CA GLN A 5 14.50 -11.61 -15.86
C GLN A 5 14.05 -10.37 -15.08
N ASP A 6 12.86 -9.85 -15.38
CA ASP A 6 12.19 -8.88 -14.53
C ASP A 6 12.28 -9.40 -13.10
N MET A 7 13.18 -8.84 -12.29
CA MET A 7 13.27 -9.20 -10.89
C MET A 7 12.01 -8.65 -10.24
N GLY A 8 11.00 -9.51 -10.12
CA GLY A 8 9.83 -9.25 -9.31
C GLY A 8 10.21 -8.93 -7.87
N MET A 9 9.24 -8.44 -7.11
CA MET A 9 9.43 -8.12 -5.71
C MET A 9 9.84 -9.38 -4.92
N THR A 10 10.95 -9.31 -4.18
CA THR A 10 11.34 -10.40 -3.27
C THR A 10 10.30 -10.57 -2.17
N ASP A 11 10.19 -11.77 -1.60
CA ASP A 11 9.32 -12.05 -0.44
C ASP A 11 9.46 -11.02 0.69
N LEU A 12 10.68 -10.53 0.94
CA LEU A 12 10.93 -9.51 1.97
C LEU A 12 10.34 -8.16 1.60
N GLN A 13 10.50 -7.74 0.34
CA GLN A 13 9.91 -6.50 -0.15
C GLN A 13 8.38 -6.60 -0.16
N PHE A 14 7.80 -7.74 -0.56
CA PHE A 14 6.35 -7.96 -0.53
C PHE A 14 5.80 -7.92 0.90
N LYS A 15 6.47 -8.58 1.85
CA LYS A 15 6.10 -8.51 3.27
C LYS A 15 6.24 -7.09 3.83
N SER A 16 7.22 -6.32 3.38
CA SER A 16 7.39 -4.92 3.80
C SER A 16 6.26 -4.04 3.27
N TRP A 17 5.88 -4.22 2.01
CA TRP A 17 4.78 -3.52 1.38
C TRP A 17 3.44 -3.83 2.06
N LEU A 18 3.14 -5.11 2.33
CA LEU A 18 1.95 -5.49 3.10
C LEU A 18 1.91 -4.84 4.49
N LYS A 19 3.05 -4.74 5.18
CA LYS A 19 3.13 -4.06 6.49
C LYS A 19 2.80 -2.57 6.39
N GLN A 20 3.17 -1.90 5.30
CA GLN A 20 2.82 -0.49 5.09
C GLN A 20 1.31 -0.32 4.92
N ILE A 21 0.68 -1.18 4.12
CA ILE A 21 -0.78 -1.19 3.92
C ILE A 21 -1.50 -1.40 5.25
N ILE A 22 -1.08 -2.40 6.02
CA ILE A 22 -1.71 -2.71 7.32
C ILE A 22 -1.63 -1.51 8.27
N ARG A 23 -0.47 -0.82 8.34
CA ARG A 23 -0.32 0.39 9.17
C ARG A 23 -1.22 1.54 8.74
N GLY A 24 -1.40 1.73 7.43
CA GLY A 24 -2.35 2.72 6.89
C GLY A 24 -3.78 2.42 7.32
N LEU A 25 -4.20 1.15 7.20
CA LEU A 25 -5.52 0.70 7.63
C LEU A 25 -5.73 0.83 9.14
N GLU A 26 -4.73 0.50 9.95
CA GLU A 26 -4.77 0.68 11.41
C GLU A 26 -4.92 2.18 11.76
N SER A 27 -4.17 3.06 11.10
CA SER A 27 -4.24 4.51 11.31
C SER A 27 -5.59 5.10 10.93
N ALA A 28 -6.20 4.64 9.84
CA ALA A 28 -7.54 5.05 9.42
C ALA A 28 -8.63 4.59 10.41
N LYS A 29 -8.46 3.41 11.00
CA LYS A 29 -9.37 2.84 12.01
C LYS A 29 -9.32 3.58 13.34
N GLU A 30 -8.19 4.19 13.67
CA GLU A 30 -8.01 4.97 14.91
C GLU A 30 -8.61 6.39 14.85
N LYS A 31 -9.16 6.81 13.70
CA LYS A 31 -9.78 8.14 13.59
C LYS A 31 -11.09 8.23 14.40
N GLY A 32 -11.38 9.43 14.89
CA GLY A 32 -12.50 9.68 15.80
C GLY A 32 -13.85 9.78 15.08
N THR A 33 -13.85 10.01 13.77
CA THR A 33 -15.07 10.15 12.97
C THR A 33 -15.01 9.31 11.70
N LYS A 34 -16.19 8.89 11.23
CA LYS A 34 -16.34 8.15 9.98
C LYS A 34 -15.79 8.94 8.78
N GLU A 35 -16.02 10.25 8.74
CA GLU A 35 -15.57 11.11 7.64
C GLU A 35 -14.04 11.18 7.54
N GLU A 36 -13.34 11.24 8.67
CA GLU A 36 -11.88 11.17 8.71
C GLU A 36 -11.35 9.79 8.32
N THR A 37 -12.01 8.71 8.76
CA THR A 37 -11.68 7.34 8.33
C THR A 37 -11.84 7.18 6.82
N ASP A 38 -12.99 7.59 6.27
CA ASP A 38 -13.28 7.46 4.84
C ASP A 38 -12.26 8.24 4.00
N LYS A 39 -11.88 9.46 4.45
CA LYS A 39 -10.84 10.26 3.80
C LYS A 39 -9.47 9.57 3.76
N GLU A 40 -9.02 9.00 4.87
CA GLU A 40 -7.73 8.28 4.93
C GLU A 40 -7.75 6.99 4.09
N LEU A 41 -8.89 6.29 4.05
CA LEU A 41 -9.05 5.13 3.19
C LEU A 41 -8.99 5.51 1.71
N ASP A 42 -9.59 6.63 1.32
CA ASP A 42 -9.55 7.13 -0.06
C ASP A 42 -8.12 7.54 -0.47
N GLU A 43 -7.36 8.18 0.42
CA GLU A 43 -5.95 8.50 0.21
C GLU A 43 -5.10 7.23 0.06
N LEU A 44 -5.22 6.27 0.98
CA LEU A 44 -4.53 4.98 0.89
C LEU A 44 -4.89 4.21 -0.39
N LEU A 45 -6.15 4.23 -0.79
CA LEU A 45 -6.61 3.56 -2.01
C LEU A 45 -6.05 4.23 -3.26
N LYS A 46 -5.90 5.56 -3.26
CA LYS A 46 -5.29 6.31 -4.34
C LYS A 46 -3.81 5.95 -4.48
N ASP A 47 -3.06 6.00 -3.39
CA ASP A 47 -1.63 5.68 -3.38
C ASP A 47 -1.37 4.26 -3.90
N LEU A 48 -2.18 3.29 -3.45
CA LEU A 48 -2.08 1.90 -3.92
C LEU A 48 -2.41 1.74 -5.41
N LYS A 49 -3.31 2.55 -5.96
CA LYS A 49 -3.63 2.52 -7.39
C LYS A 49 -2.50 3.15 -8.22
N GLU A 50 -1.89 4.23 -7.72
CA GLU A 50 -0.75 4.87 -8.37
C GLU A 50 0.47 3.91 -8.37
N ASP A 51 0.76 3.27 -7.24
CA ASP A 51 1.82 2.25 -7.12
C ASP A 51 1.64 1.08 -8.10
N LEU A 52 0.39 0.71 -8.41
CA LEU A 52 0.07 -0.36 -9.37
C LEU A 52 0.17 0.09 -10.84
N GLN A 53 0.08 1.39 -11.11
CA GLN A 53 0.13 1.93 -12.48
C GLN A 53 1.55 2.19 -12.97
N GLY A 54 2.52 2.33 -12.06
CA GLY A 54 3.95 2.48 -12.37
C GLY A 54 4.38 3.93 -12.58
#